data_AF-A0A923LKT0-F1
#
_entry.id   AF-A0A923LKT0-F1
#
_cell.length_a   1.000
_cell.length_b   1.000
_cell.length_c   1.000
_cell.angle_alpha   90.00
_cell.angle_beta   90.00
_cell.angle_gamma   90.00
#
_symmetry.space_group_name_H-M   'P 1'
#
loop_
_entity.id
_entity.type
_entity.pdbx_description
1 polymer ?
#
loop_
_entity_poly.entity_id
_entity_poly.type
_entity_poly.pdbx_seq_one_letter_code
_entity_poly.pdbx_strand_id
1 'polypeptide(L)' 'MDCKTWLREYLADGLLHLCDEVRQAAKKAGYSRGELKQARKKLDVKTFHQFDELGDTGNHFWYLEVR' A
#
# COMPACT_ATOMS: atom_id res chain seq x y z
N MET A 1 -13.24 -10.34 -7.01
CA MET A 1 -11.82 -10.28 -6.58
C MET A 1 -11.79 -9.92 -5.11
N ASP A 2 -10.92 -10.51 -4.29
CA ASP A 2 -10.79 -10.12 -2.88
C ASP A 2 -9.76 -9.00 -2.69
N CYS A 3 -9.83 -8.30 -1.55
CA CYS A 3 -8.93 -7.17 -1.27
C CYS A 3 -7.45 -7.55 -1.30
N LYS A 4 -7.12 -8.80 -0.92
CA LYS A 4 -5.75 -9.31 -0.96
C LYS A 4 -5.23 -9.42 -2.39
N THR A 5 -6.02 -10.02 -3.28
CA THR A 5 -5.67 -10.22 -4.69
C THR A 5 -5.57 -8.87 -5.38
N TRP A 6 -6.53 -7.99 -5.13
CA TRP A 6 -6.50 -6.61 -5.62
C TRP A 6 -5.24 -5.86 -5.16
N LEU A 7 -4.91 -5.90 -3.86
CA LEU A 7 -3.74 -5.19 -3.34
C LEU A 7 -2.44 -5.76 -3.91
N ARG A 8 -2.38 -7.08 -4.13
CA ARG A 8 -1.22 -7.71 -4.76
C ARG A 8 -1.04 -7.22 -6.19
N GLU A 9 -2.10 -7.19 -6.98
CA GLU A 9 -2.06 -6.71 -8.37
C GLU A 9 -1.73 -5.23 -8.43
N TYR A 10 -2.28 -4.42 -7.51
CA TYR A 10 -2.01 -2.99 -7.43
C TYR A 10 -0.53 -2.68 -7.17
N LEU A 11 0.14 -3.50 -6.35
CA LEU A 11 1.56 -3.34 -5.99
C LEU A 11 2.50 -4.24 -6.81
N ALA A 12 2.01 -4.86 -7.88
CA ALA A 12 2.77 -5.87 -8.63
C ALA A 12 3.90 -5.28 -9.49
N ASP A 13 3.91 -3.97 -9.71
CA ASP A 13 4.94 -3.25 -10.48
C ASP A 13 6.29 -3.14 -9.74
N GLY A 14 6.34 -3.51 -8.47
CA GLY A 14 7.54 -3.42 -7.63
C GLY A 14 7.94 -1.99 -7.27
N LEU A 15 7.06 -1.00 -7.53
CA LEU A 15 7.29 0.40 -7.23
C LEU A 15 6.76 0.79 -5.84
N LEU A 16 7.13 2.00 -5.42
CA LEU A 16 6.64 2.63 -4.21
C LEU A 16 5.31 3.33 -4.51
N HIS A 17 4.23 2.94 -3.83
CA HIS A 17 2.92 3.55 -3.96
C HIS A 17 2.54 4.33 -2.71
N LEU A 18 2.10 5.59 -2.85
CA LEU A 18 1.75 6.40 -1.69
C LEU A 18 0.58 5.76 -0.92
N CYS A 19 0.71 5.64 0.40
CA CYS A 19 -0.28 5.01 1.28
C CYS A 19 -1.69 5.60 1.08
N ASP A 20 -1.76 6.92 0.92
CA ASP A 20 -3.03 7.61 0.77
C ASP A 20 -3.68 7.34 -0.58
N GLU A 21 -2.89 7.22 -1.65
CA GLU A 21 -3.39 6.81 -2.97
C GLU A 21 -3.92 5.38 -2.93
N VAL A 22 -3.18 4.44 -2.32
CA VAL A 22 -3.63 3.05 -2.15
C VAL A 22 -4.94 2.99 -1.37
N ARG A 23 -5.08 3.76 -0.29
CA ARG A 23 -6.31 3.82 0.52
C ARG A 23 -7.50 4.37 -0.28
N GLN A 24 -7.27 5.43 -1.07
CA GLN A 24 -8.31 5.99 -1.93
C GLN A 24 -8.71 5.00 -3.04
N ALA A 25 -7.74 4.34 -3.67
CA ALA A 25 -7.98 3.32 -4.68
C ALA A 25 -8.74 2.12 -4.11
N ALA A 26 -8.38 1.65 -2.91
CA ALA A 26 -9.08 0.58 -2.21
C ALA A 26 -10.55 0.94 -1.93
N LYS A 27 -10.79 2.18 -1.47
CA LYS A 27 -12.15 2.69 -1.26
C LYS A 27 -12.95 2.74 -2.56
N LYS A 28 -12.34 3.21 -3.65
CA LYS A 28 -12.98 3.24 -4.99
C LYS A 28 -13.28 1.84 -5.51
N ALA A 29 -12.44 0.85 -5.18
CA ALA A 29 -12.66 -0.56 -5.50
C ALA A 29 -13.68 -1.26 -4.57
N GLY A 30 -14.24 -0.54 -3.59
CA GLY A 30 -15.27 -1.06 -2.69
C GLY A 30 -14.76 -1.74 -1.42
N TYR A 31 -13.46 -1.70 -1.15
CA TYR A 31 -12.88 -2.33 0.05
C TYR A 31 -12.90 -1.38 1.24
N SER A 32 -13.23 -1.93 2.40
CA SER A 32 -13.14 -1.25 3.68
C SER A 32 -11.70 -1.10 4.16
N ARG A 33 -11.47 -0.17 5.08
CA ARG A 33 -10.18 -0.03 5.79
C ARG A 33 -9.78 -1.32 6.52
N GLY A 34 -10.77 -2.08 7.02
CA GLY A 34 -10.53 -3.35 7.72
C GLY A 34 -9.99 -4.42 6.77
N GLU A 35 -10.60 -4.57 5.60
CA GLU A 35 -10.14 -5.50 4.57
C GLU A 35 -8.73 -5.13 4.07
N LEU A 36 -8.48 -3.84 3.81
CA LEU A 36 -7.17 -3.36 3.37
C LEU A 36 -6.09 -3.65 4.42
N LYS A 37 -6.38 -3.43 5.71
CA LYS A 37 -5.46 -3.74 6.81
C LYS A 37 -5.15 -5.24 6.88
N GLN A 38 -6.14 -6.10 6.69
CA GLN A 38 -5.94 -7.55 6.66
C GLN A 38 -5.15 -8.00 5.43
N ALA A 39 -5.48 -7.47 4.25
CA ALA A 39 -4.76 -7.74 3.01
C ALA A 39 -3.28 -7.38 3.14
N ARG A 40 -2.98 -6.19 3.67
CA ARG A 40 -1.62 -5.71 3.93
C ARG A 40 -0.83 -6.69 4.81
N LYS A 41 -1.44 -7.15 5.91
CA LYS A 41 -0.82 -8.13 6.81
C LYS A 41 -0.60 -9.49 6.14
N LYS A 42 -1.57 -9.96 5.35
CA LYS A 42 -1.48 -11.27 4.65
C LYS A 42 -0.45 -11.29 3.52
N LEU A 43 -0.14 -10.14 2.94
CA LEU A 43 0.86 -9.99 1.87
C LEU A 43 2.25 -9.58 2.37
N ASP A 44 2.39 -9.25 3.65
CA ASP A 44 3.62 -8.70 4.22
C ASP A 44 4.12 -7.45 3.46
N VAL A 45 3.18 -6.57 3.09
CA VAL A 45 3.48 -5.29 2.42
C VAL A 45 4.40 -4.44 3.29
N LYS A 46 5.50 -3.98 2.70
CA LYS A 46 6.49 -3.15 3.37
C LYS A 46 6.08 -1.68 3.30
N THR A 47 6.58 -0.90 4.26
CA THR A 47 6.38 0.54 4.29
C THR A 47 7.73 1.24 4.17
N PHE A 48 7.85 2.22 3.28
CA PHE A 48 8.95 3.16 3.24
C PHE A 48 8.48 4.53 3.74
N HIS A 49 9.26 5.14 4.63
CA HIS A 49 9.00 6.48 5.15
C HIS A 49 9.97 7.43 4.46
N GLN A 50 9.45 8.41 3.71
CA GLN A 50 10.31 9.36 3.00
C GLN A 50 10.76 10.49 3.93
N PHE A 51 12.07 10.68 3.97
CA PHE A 51 12.74 11.79 4.63
C PHE A 51 13.41 12.67 3.58
N ASP A 52 13.42 13.99 3.81
CA ASP A 52 14.15 14.98 3.01
C ASP A 52 15.14 15.78 3.88
N GLU A 53 15.73 16.85 3.33
CA GLU A 53 16.70 17.71 4.03
C GLU A 53 16.13 18.39 5.28
N LEU A 54 14.80 18.47 5.42
CA LEU A 54 14.09 19.07 6.54
C LEU A 54 13.48 18.03 7.49
N GLY A 55 13.54 16.73 7.16
CA GLY A 55 13.10 15.64 8.02
C GLY A 55 11.98 14.79 7.41
N ASP A 56 11.03 14.35 8.24
CA ASP A 56 9.91 13.51 7.79
C ASP A 56 8.94 14.32 6.92
N THR A 57 8.70 13.84 5.70
CA THR A 57 7.82 14.50 4.73
C THR A 57 6.34 14.17 4.93
N GLY A 58 6.02 13.22 5.83
CA GLY A 58 4.69 12.64 6.00
C GLY A 58 4.30 11.63 4.92
N ASN A 59 5.14 11.46 3.88
CA ASN A 59 4.90 10.52 2.81
C ASN A 59 5.32 9.11 3.22
N HIS A 60 4.32 8.23 3.30
CA HIS A 60 4.51 6.81 3.52
C HIS A 60 4.18 6.06 2.25
N PHE A 61 5.05 5.17 1.81
CA PHE A 61 4.87 4.36 0.61
C PHE A 61 4.71 2.89 0.95
N TRP A 62 3.85 2.18 0.25
CA TRP A 62 3.69 0.74 0.30
C TRP A 62 4.29 0.09 -0.94
N TYR A 63 4.92 -1.07 -0.75
CA TYR A 63 5.45 -1.89 -1.83
C TYR A 63 5.48 -3.36 -1.43
N LEU A 64 5.55 -4.22 -2.44
CA LEU A 64 5.84 -5.65 -2.27
C LEU A 64 7.30 -5.89 -2.59
N GLU A 65 8.01 -6.52 -1.67
CA GLU A 65 9.37 -7.00 -1.91
C GLU A 65 9.28 -8.21 -2.85
N VAL A 66 9.72 -8.04 -4.10
CA VAL A 66 9.79 -9.12 -5.07
C VAL A 66 10.93 -10.04 -4.64
N ARG A 67 10.60 -11.28 -4.30
CA ARG A 67 11.57 -12.34 -3.98
C ARG A 67 11.89 -13.17 -5.21
#